data_AF-A0A9D0W2D9-F1
#
_entry.id   AF-A0A9D0W2D9-F1
#
_cell.length_a   1.000
_cell.length_b   1.000
_cell.length_c   1.000
_cell.angle_alpha   90.00
_cell.angle_beta   90.00
_cell.angle_gamma   90.00
#
_symmetry.space_group_name_H-M   'P 1'
#
loop_
_entity.id
_entity.type
_entity.pdbx_description
1 polymer ?
#
loop_
_entity_poly.entity_id
_entity_poly.type
_entity_poly.pdbx_seq_one_letter_code
_entity_poly.pdbx_strand_id
1 'polypeptide(L)'
;MPGQLSPAWRRKAAAHDCPDDARPDPAPAADGPRLIPLLLADSDQYWFVRDLCTLLGQRGHPAELAGMDEAAGTTVASEGLAFRLLPLLSTQLVRHQRLDHVVLLVPSSLDGVRDAYLRIKQLAAGDATPEIGVVIIGP
;
A
#
# COMPACT_ATOMS: atom_id res chain seq x y z
N MET A 1 -34.01 -12.54 -13.08
CA MET A 1 -34.16 -11.80 -11.81
C MET A 1 -32.85 -11.09 -11.52
N PRO A 2 -32.65 -9.84 -11.96
CA PRO A 2 -31.40 -9.13 -11.67
C PRO A 2 -31.39 -8.71 -10.19
N GLY A 3 -30.40 -9.21 -9.44
CA GLY A 3 -30.19 -8.88 -8.04
C GLY A 3 -29.85 -7.41 -7.88
N GLN A 4 -30.79 -6.67 -7.31
CA GLN A 4 -30.67 -5.25 -7.01
C GLN A 4 -29.70 -5.07 -5.82
N LEU A 5 -28.43 -4.79 -6.12
CA LEU A 5 -27.43 -4.44 -5.10
C LEU A 5 -27.88 -3.18 -4.34
N SER A 6 -27.75 -3.22 -3.01
CA SER A 6 -28.22 -2.20 -2.06
C SER A 6 -27.69 -0.78 -2.37
N PRO A 7 -28.53 0.26 -2.27
CA PRO A 7 -28.20 1.66 -2.61
C PRO A 7 -27.24 2.37 -1.65
N ALA A 8 -26.70 1.68 -0.64
CA ALA A 8 -25.80 2.27 0.36
C ALA A 8 -24.50 2.84 -0.24
N TRP A 9 -23.99 2.26 -1.32
CA TRP A 9 -22.73 2.69 -1.97
C TRP A 9 -22.87 3.96 -2.80
N ARG A 10 -24.07 4.29 -3.32
CA ARG A 10 -24.28 5.49 -4.16
C ARG A 10 -24.22 6.80 -3.39
N ARG A 11 -24.52 6.80 -2.09
CA ARG A 11 -24.58 8.04 -1.30
C ARG A 11 -23.21 8.62 -0.96
N LYS A 12 -22.13 7.82 -1.01
CA LYS A 12 -20.77 8.30 -0.72
C LYS A 12 -20.03 8.84 -1.95
N ALA A 13 -20.48 8.51 -3.16
CA ALA A 13 -19.87 8.96 -4.40
C ALA A 13 -20.29 10.38 -4.83
N ALA A 14 -21.42 10.89 -4.33
CA ALA A 14 -21.97 12.19 -4.72
C ALA A 14 -21.40 13.38 -3.90
N ALA A 15 -20.41 13.16 -3.04
CA ALA A 15 -19.83 14.20 -2.19
C ALA A 15 -18.39 14.60 -2.57
N HIS A 16 -17.90 14.13 -3.72
CA HIS A 16 -16.60 14.53 -4.24
C HIS A 16 -16.76 14.98 -5.70
N ASP A 17 -17.26 16.21 -5.88
CA ASP A 17 -16.95 16.98 -7.08
C ASP A 17 -15.43 17.15 -7.10
N CYS A 18 -14.75 16.42 -8.00
CA CYS A 18 -13.36 16.70 -8.32
C CYS A 18 -13.30 17.98 -9.14
N PRO A 19 -12.60 19.04 -8.69
CA PRO A 19 -12.04 19.97 -9.65
C PRO A 19 -10.94 19.23 -10.42
N ASP A 20 -11.17 19.08 -11.71
CA ASP A 20 -10.13 18.86 -12.74
C ASP A 20 -9.07 19.99 -12.60
N ASP A 21 -7.79 19.69 -12.87
CA ASP A 21 -6.60 20.55 -12.69
C ASP A 21 -5.97 20.66 -11.28
N ALA A 22 -5.67 19.52 -10.65
CA ALA A 22 -4.57 19.46 -9.70
C ALA A 22 -3.46 18.57 -10.27
N ARG A 23 -2.53 19.20 -11.00
CA ARG A 23 -1.18 18.64 -11.21
C ARG A 23 -0.68 18.22 -9.82
N PRO A 24 -0.22 16.97 -9.60
CA PRO A 24 0.22 16.58 -8.27
C PRO A 24 1.38 17.50 -7.89
N ASP A 25 1.13 18.38 -6.92
CA ASP A 25 2.19 19.17 -6.31
C ASP A 25 3.26 18.18 -5.83
N PRO A 26 4.54 18.42 -6.12
CA PRO A 26 5.60 17.60 -5.54
C PRO A 26 5.54 17.82 -4.04
N ALA A 27 4.97 16.85 -3.32
CA ALA A 27 4.88 16.87 -1.87
C ALA A 27 6.26 17.25 -1.29
N PRO A 28 6.30 18.07 -0.22
CA PRO A 28 7.51 18.71 0.26
C PRO A 28 8.61 17.67 0.46
N ALA A 29 9.83 18.03 0.05
CA ALA A 29 11.01 17.21 0.23
C ALA A 29 11.19 16.91 1.71
N ALA A 30 10.69 15.75 2.15
CA ALA A 30 11.15 15.12 3.37
C ALA A 30 12.59 14.65 3.08
N ASP A 31 13.52 14.96 3.98
CA ASP A 31 14.96 14.64 3.94
C ASP A 31 15.27 13.13 3.97
N GLY A 32 14.54 12.31 3.21
CA GLY A 32 14.72 10.88 3.15
C GLY A 32 13.77 10.18 2.15
N PRO A 33 14.06 8.92 1.81
CA PRO A 33 13.25 8.14 0.89
C PRO A 33 11.85 7.91 1.45
N ARG A 34 10.83 8.02 0.58
CA ARG A 34 9.43 7.76 0.96
C ARG A 34 9.20 6.26 1.17
N LEU A 35 8.71 5.88 2.35
CA LEU A 35 8.40 4.50 2.69
C LEU A 35 7.05 4.07 2.10
N ILE A 36 7.03 2.94 1.38
CA ILE A 36 5.84 2.32 0.81
C ILE A 36 5.72 0.91 1.42
N PRO A 37 4.92 0.75 2.49
CA PRO A 37 4.63 -0.54 3.08
C PRO A 37 3.65 -1.34 2.21
N LEU A 38 4.05 -2.55 1.84
CA LEU A 38 3.34 -3.45 0.95
C LEU A 38 2.97 -4.73 1.71
N LEU A 39 1.69 -4.88 2.05
CA LEU A 39 1.17 -6.08 2.70
C LEU A 39 0.89 -7.15 1.65
N LEU A 40 1.76 -8.14 1.59
CA LEU A 40 1.72 -9.27 0.66
C LEU A 40 0.75 -10.34 1.17
N ALA A 41 0.01 -11.00 0.28
CA ALA A 41 -0.83 -12.13 0.72
C ALA A 41 0.04 -13.31 1.20
N ASP A 42 1.18 -13.53 0.55
CA ASP A 42 2.11 -14.62 0.84
C ASP A 42 3.55 -14.22 0.45
N SER A 43 4.53 -15.08 0.78
CA SER A 43 5.94 -14.87 0.43
C SER A 43 6.21 -15.00 -1.06
N ASP A 44 5.35 -15.69 -1.80
CA ASP A 44 5.56 -15.92 -3.23
C ASP A 44 5.39 -14.59 -4.00
N GLN A 45 4.57 -13.65 -3.50
CA GLN A 45 4.41 -12.31 -4.07
C GLN A 45 5.62 -11.39 -3.93
N TYR A 46 6.70 -11.82 -3.26
CA TYR A 46 7.90 -11.00 -3.10
C TYR A 46 8.53 -10.58 -4.44
N TRP A 47 8.34 -11.39 -5.50
CA TRP A 47 8.79 -11.04 -6.85
C TRP A 47 8.22 -9.69 -7.32
N PHE A 48 6.96 -9.37 -6.99
CA PHE A 48 6.32 -8.14 -7.42
C PHE A 48 6.99 -6.92 -6.81
N VAL A 49 7.35 -6.99 -5.53
CA VAL A 49 8.02 -5.89 -4.82
C VAL A 49 9.40 -5.64 -5.42
N ARG A 50 10.15 -6.70 -5.74
CA ARG A 50 11.46 -6.62 -6.39
C ARG A 50 11.36 -6.02 -7.80
N ASP A 51 10.37 -6.47 -8.57
CA ASP A 51 10.17 -6.01 -9.95
C ASP A 51 9.69 -4.55 -9.97
N LEU A 52 8.81 -4.17 -9.03
CA LEU A 52 8.40 -2.78 -8.81
C LEU A 52 9.60 -1.88 -8.45
N CYS A 53 10.47 -2.34 -7.56
CA CYS A 53 11.71 -1.64 -7.20
C CYS A 53 12.57 -1.36 -8.44
N THR A 54 12.72 -2.36 -9.30
CA THR A 54 13.49 -2.27 -10.54
C THR A 54 12.83 -1.29 -11.53
N LEU A 55 11.52 -1.38 -11.70
CA LEU A 55 10.74 -0.52 -12.60
C LEU A 55 10.77 0.95 -12.16
N LEU A 56 10.73 1.22 -10.85
CA LEU A 56 10.87 2.57 -10.30
C LEU A 56 12.26 3.14 -10.65
N GLY A 57 13.33 2.37 -10.43
CA GLY A 57 14.68 2.77 -10.80
C GLY A 57 14.82 3.09 -12.29
N GLN A 58 14.25 2.26 -13.17
CA GLN A 58 14.23 2.49 -14.62
C GLN A 58 13.49 3.76 -15.03
N ARG A 59 12.50 4.21 -14.23
CA ARG A 59 11.74 5.45 -14.48
C ARG A 59 12.35 6.69 -13.81
N GLY A 60 13.58 6.60 -13.30
CA GLY A 60 14.26 7.71 -12.63
C GLY A 60 13.82 7.92 -11.18
N HIS A 61 13.17 6.91 -10.59
CA HIS A 61 12.76 6.90 -9.19
C HIS A 61 13.58 5.85 -8.43
N PRO A 62 14.82 6.16 -8.02
CA PRO A 62 15.67 5.20 -7.32
C PRO A 62 14.95 4.66 -6.09
N ALA A 63 14.83 3.33 -6.04
CA ALA A 63 14.08 2.63 -5.02
C ALA A 63 14.91 1.46 -4.48
N GLU A 64 14.70 1.13 -3.21
CA GLU A 64 15.29 -0.06 -2.60
C GLU A 64 14.27 -0.83 -1.76
N LEU A 65 14.59 -2.11 -1.51
CA LEU A 65 13.83 -2.98 -0.62
C LEU A 65 14.34 -2.78 0.81
N ALA A 66 13.45 -2.35 1.71
CA ALA A 66 13.76 -2.27 3.13
C ALA A 66 13.70 -3.67 3.76
N GLY A 67 14.61 -3.95 4.71
CA GLY A 67 14.52 -5.15 5.53
C GLY A 67 13.28 -5.12 6.44
N MET A 68 12.69 -6.29 6.72
CA MET A 68 11.50 -6.39 7.58
C MET A 68 11.71 -5.84 9.00
N ASP A 69 12.97 -5.75 9.46
CA ASP A 69 13.38 -5.26 10.78
C ASP A 69 13.71 -3.75 10.80
N GLU A 70 13.86 -3.12 9.63
CA GLU A 70 14.32 -1.72 9.51
C GLU A 70 13.19 -0.69 9.59
N ALA A 71 11.95 -1.14 9.81
CA ALA A 71 10.79 -0.27 9.85
C ALA A 71 10.81 0.73 11.04
N ALA A 72 11.71 0.53 12.00
CA ALA A 72 11.92 1.42 13.14
C ALA A 72 13.23 2.22 13.00
N GLY A 73 13.23 3.21 12.09
CA GLY A 73 14.01 4.43 12.26
C GLY A 73 15.55 4.35 12.19
N THR A 74 16.14 3.21 11.86
CA THR A 74 17.60 3.13 11.65
C THR A 74 17.85 2.95 10.19
N THR A 75 17.98 4.05 9.47
CA THR A 75 18.43 3.97 8.09
C THR A 75 19.58 4.92 7.90
N VAL A 76 20.74 4.36 7.57
CA VAL A 76 21.79 5.10 6.88
C VAL A 76 21.11 5.70 5.65
N ALA A 77 21.04 7.03 5.61
CA ALA A 77 20.45 7.73 4.49
C ALA A 77 21.31 7.43 3.27
N SER A 78 20.85 6.53 2.40
CA SER A 78 21.40 6.42 1.05
C SER A 78 21.02 7.69 0.32
N GLU A 79 21.97 8.62 0.21
CA GLU A 79 21.78 9.86 -0.53
C GLU A 79 21.28 9.55 -1.95
N GLY A 80 20.21 10.23 -2.35
CA GLY A 80 19.62 10.09 -3.69
C GLY A 80 18.54 9.02 -3.84
N LEU A 81 18.11 8.32 -2.78
CA LEU A 81 16.99 7.37 -2.85
C LEU A 81 15.63 8.08 -2.78
N ALA A 82 14.72 7.79 -3.71
CA ALA A 82 13.38 8.36 -3.76
C ALA A 82 12.36 7.55 -2.95
N PHE A 83 12.44 6.21 -3.03
CA PHE A 83 11.46 5.31 -2.42
C PHE A 83 12.11 4.15 -1.67
N ARG A 84 11.48 3.73 -0.57
CA ARG A 84 11.76 2.47 0.12
C ARG A 84 10.54 1.60 0.12
N LEU A 85 10.64 0.41 -0.46
CA LEU A 85 9.56 -0.58 -0.47
C LEU A 85 9.73 -1.50 0.73
N LEU A 86 8.75 -1.56 1.62
CA LEU A 86 8.76 -2.41 2.82
C LEU A 86 7.76 -3.56 2.65
N PRO A 87 8.22 -4.76 2.26
CA PRO A 87 7.36 -5.93 2.18
C PRO A 87 6.96 -6.42 3.57
N LEU A 88 5.67 -6.59 3.80
CA LEU A 88 5.07 -7.03 5.05
C LEU A 88 4.20 -8.26 4.80
N LEU A 89 4.26 -9.23 5.72
CA LEU A 89 3.42 -10.43 5.67
C LEU A 89 2.34 -10.46 6.75
N SER A 90 2.36 -9.51 7.69
CA SER A 90 1.49 -9.51 8.87
C SER A 90 0.83 -8.16 9.10
N THR A 91 -0.49 -8.18 9.29
CA THR A 91 -1.29 -7.02 9.73
C THR A 91 -0.90 -6.56 11.14
N GLN A 92 -0.32 -7.45 11.96
CA GLN A 92 0.18 -7.08 13.28
C GLN A 92 1.40 -6.16 13.18
N LEU A 93 2.30 -6.40 12.24
CA LEU A 93 3.49 -5.54 12.06
C LEU A 93 3.09 -4.12 11.65
N VAL A 94 2.11 -3.99 10.74
CA VAL A 94 1.53 -2.68 10.34
C VAL A 94 1.06 -1.89 11.56
N ARG A 95 0.38 -2.58 12.50
CA ARG A 95 -0.14 -1.97 13.73
C ARG A 95 0.94 -1.68 14.76
N HIS A 96 1.86 -2.62 14.98
CA HIS A 96 2.96 -2.46 15.94
C HIS A 96 3.88 -1.31 15.55
N GLN A 97 4.15 -1.15 14.25
CA GLN A 97 4.97 -0.08 13.70
C GLN A 97 4.19 1.23 13.49
N ARG A 98 2.87 1.22 13.78
CA ARG A 98 1.97 2.38 13.64
C ARG A 98 2.09 3.06 12.27
N LEU A 99 2.12 2.26 11.21
CA LEU A 99 2.17 2.79 9.86
C LEU A 99 0.86 3.51 9.55
N ASP A 100 0.95 4.75 9.08
CA ASP A 100 -0.22 5.58 8.76
C ASP A 100 -0.92 5.13 7.47
N HIS A 101 -0.21 4.44 6.59
CA HIS A 101 -0.74 3.86 5.35
C HIS A 101 -0.19 2.47 5.08
N VAL A 102 -0.89 1.68 4.26
CA VAL A 102 -0.44 0.38 3.76
C VAL A 102 -1.08 0.05 2.41
N VAL A 103 -0.29 -0.54 1.50
CA VAL A 103 -0.78 -1.04 0.22
C VAL A 103 -0.94 -2.55 0.30
N LEU A 104 -2.17 -3.06 0.15
CA LEU A 104 -2.44 -4.49 0.09
C LEU A 104 -2.26 -5.00 -1.34
N LEU A 105 -1.41 -6.01 -1.49
CA LEU A 105 -1.31 -6.77 -2.73
C LEU A 105 -2.26 -7.96 -2.65
N VAL A 106 -3.22 -8.00 -3.57
CA VAL A 106 -4.35 -8.92 -3.53
C VAL A 106 -4.37 -9.77 -4.80
N PRO A 107 -4.20 -11.09 -4.71
CA PRO A 107 -4.46 -11.98 -5.84
C PRO A 107 -5.87 -11.78 -6.39
N SER A 108 -6.03 -11.78 -7.71
CA SER A 108 -7.35 -11.67 -8.37
C SER A 108 -8.24 -12.89 -8.16
N SER A 109 -7.74 -13.94 -7.51
CA SER A 109 -8.53 -15.11 -7.14
C SER A 109 -9.58 -14.77 -6.07
N LEU A 110 -10.67 -15.53 -6.04
CA LEU A 110 -11.73 -15.35 -5.04
C LEU A 110 -11.19 -15.48 -3.60
N ASP A 111 -10.27 -16.42 -3.39
CA ASP A 111 -9.61 -16.62 -2.10
C ASP A 111 -8.74 -15.41 -1.73
N GLY A 112 -7.98 -14.87 -2.70
CA GLY A 112 -7.19 -13.66 -2.49
C GLY A 112 -8.06 -12.46 -2.07
N VAL A 113 -9.19 -12.25 -2.74
CA VAL A 113 -10.14 -11.18 -2.39
C VAL A 113 -10.75 -11.39 -1.01
N ARG A 114 -11.11 -12.64 -0.68
CA ARG A 114 -11.64 -13.00 0.65
C ARG A 114 -10.62 -12.73 1.75
N ASP A 115 -9.37 -13.13 1.54
CA ASP A 115 -8.29 -12.94 2.52
C ASP A 115 -7.95 -11.46 2.68
N ALA A 116 -7.93 -10.69 1.59
CA ALA A 116 -7.77 -9.24 1.65
C ALA A 116 -8.87 -8.59 2.48
N TYR A 117 -10.13 -8.99 2.31
CA TYR A 117 -11.24 -8.49 3.14
C TYR A 117 -11.03 -8.75 4.63
N LEU A 118 -10.58 -9.95 5.00
CA LEU A 118 -10.28 -10.30 6.39
C LEU A 118 -9.12 -9.47 6.95
N ARG A 119 -8.06 -9.25 6.15
CA ARG A 119 -6.93 -8.40 6.54
C ARG A 119 -7.33 -6.94 6.72
N ILE A 120 -8.17 -6.40 5.85
CA ILE A 120 -8.72 -5.04 5.99
C ILE A 120 -9.52 -4.91 7.30
N LYS A 121 -10.38 -5.89 7.60
CA LYS A 121 -11.10 -5.92 8.88
C LYS A 121 -10.15 -5.96 10.08
N GLN A 122 -9.11 -6.78 10.01
CA GLN A 122 -8.11 -6.86 11.06
C GLN A 122 -7.38 -5.54 11.24
N LEU A 123 -6.96 -4.87 10.17
CA LEU A 123 -6.32 -3.55 10.26
C LEU A 123 -7.27 -2.52 10.88
N ALA A 124 -8.54 -2.55 10.49
CA ALA A 124 -9.54 -1.59 10.93
C ALA A 124 -10.05 -1.76 12.36
N ALA A 125 -9.83 -2.92 13.00
CA ALA A 125 -10.33 -3.22 14.33
C ALA A 125 -9.52 -2.59 15.48
N GLY A 126 -8.87 -1.44 15.29
CA GLY A 126 -7.85 -0.91 16.20
C GLY A 126 -7.99 0.59 16.39
N ASP A 127 -7.29 1.15 17.36
CA ASP A 127 -7.47 2.55 17.77
C ASP A 127 -7.08 3.54 16.67
N ALA A 128 -6.15 3.16 15.79
CA ALA A 128 -5.76 3.91 14.60
C ALA A 128 -5.89 3.02 13.36
N THR A 129 -6.83 3.37 12.49
CA THR A 129 -7.00 2.77 11.15
C THR A 129 -6.00 3.39 10.17
N PRO A 130 -5.08 2.62 9.58
CA PRO A 130 -4.23 3.12 8.51
C PRO A 130 -5.06 3.41 7.26
N GLU A 131 -4.58 4.32 6.41
CA GLU A 131 -5.04 4.46 5.04
C GLU A 131 -4.67 3.20 4.24
N ILE A 132 -5.65 2.60 3.57
CA ILE A 132 -5.46 1.32 2.86
C ILE A 132 -5.59 1.54 1.36
N GLY A 133 -4.46 1.40 0.65
CA GLY A 133 -4.44 1.20 -0.80
C GLY A 133 -4.60 -0.28 -1.14
N VAL A 134 -5.28 -0.59 -2.24
CA VAL A 134 -5.46 -1.98 -2.71
C VAL A 134 -5.01 -2.09 -4.15
N VAL A 135 -4.13 -3.06 -4.42
CA VAL A 135 -3.68 -3.41 -5.76
C VAL A 135 -4.04 -4.86 -6.02
N ILE A 136 -4.89 -5.08 -7.01
CA ILE A 136 -5.28 -6.42 -7.45
C ILE A 136 -4.26 -6.91 -8.48
N ILE A 137 -3.65 -8.06 -8.24
CA ILE A 137 -2.64 -8.70 -9.07
C ILE A 137 -3.22 -9.99 -9.62
N GLY A 138 -3.22 -10.15 -10.93
CA GLY A 138 -3.68 -11.37 -11.58
C GLY A 138 -3.05 -11.55 -12.96
N PRO A 139 -3.08 -12.78 -13.50
CA PRO A 139 -2.95 -12.99 -14.94
C PRO A 139 -4.10 -12.32 -15.71
#